data_AF-A0A972U238-F1
#
_entry.id   AF-A0A972U238-F1
#
_cell.length_a   1.000
_cell.length_b   1.000
_cell.length_c   1.000
_cell.angle_alpha   90.00
_cell.angle_beta   90.00
_cell.angle_gamma   90.00
#
_symmetry.space_group_name_H-M   'P 1'
#
loop_
_entity.id
_entity.type
_entity.pdbx_description
1 polymer ?
#
loop_
_entity_poly.entity_id
_entity_poly.type
_entity_poly.pdbx_seq_one_letter_code
_entity_poly.pdbx_strand_id
1 'polypeptide(L)'
;MDQKIGVRSHAAHPTWPVPGSVGRWESDLDQLARIAETHVGPLLIAGDFNATRYNTQFRSILDRGGLVDATYGVNGTWPSDWWPILGAQIDHVLVSADIRVVTAGSLKISGSDHRAVYTEIAR
;
A
#
# COMPACT_ATOMS: atom_id res chain seq x y z
N MET A 1 -18.22 -4.49 28.56
CA MET A 1 -17.15 -3.47 28.40
C MET A 1 -16.82 -3.45 26.93
N ASP A 2 -17.17 -2.39 26.20
CA ASP A 2 -16.77 -2.22 24.80
C ASP A 2 -15.26 -1.97 24.78
N GLN A 3 -14.49 -3.04 24.53
CA GLN A 3 -13.08 -2.89 24.23
C GLN A 3 -13.00 -2.15 22.91
N LYS A 4 -12.57 -0.88 22.91
CA LYS A 4 -12.26 -0.16 21.67
C LYS A 4 -11.16 -0.93 20.97
N ILE A 5 -11.51 -1.68 19.95
CA ILE A 5 -10.53 -2.49 19.23
C ILE A 5 -9.82 -1.58 18.22
N GLY A 6 -8.58 -1.20 18.55
CA GLY A 6 -7.76 -0.34 17.71
C GLY A 6 -7.36 -1.01 16.39
N VAL A 7 -7.13 -0.20 15.36
CA VAL A 7 -6.41 -0.58 14.15
C VAL A 7 -5.03 0.05 14.25
N ARG A 8 -3.97 -0.74 14.09
CA ARG A 8 -2.61 -0.20 13.96
C ARG A 8 -2.43 0.30 12.53
N SER A 9 -2.03 1.55 12.38
CA SER A 9 -1.77 2.16 11.07
C SER A 9 -0.28 2.49 10.90
N HIS A 10 0.27 2.16 9.74
CA HIS A 10 1.60 2.59 9.30
C HIS A 10 1.50 3.40 8.01
N ALA A 11 2.33 4.43 7.89
CA ALA A 11 2.58 5.11 6.63
C ALA A 11 3.86 4.55 5.99
N ALA A 12 3.83 4.27 4.69
CA ALA A 12 4.97 3.75 3.93
C ALA A 12 5.44 4.75 2.88
N HIS A 13 6.75 4.94 2.78
CA HIS A 13 7.40 5.61 1.65
C HIS A 13 8.81 5.02 1.45
N PRO A 14 8.92 3.77 0.94
CA PRO A 14 10.19 3.14 0.62
C PRO A 14 10.99 3.97 -0.38
N THR A 15 12.31 3.83 -0.32
CA THR A 15 13.24 4.50 -1.24
C THR A 15 12.85 4.26 -2.69
N TRP A 16 12.84 5.30 -3.54
CA TRP A 16 12.58 5.15 -4.97
C TRP A 16 13.65 4.24 -5.64
N PRO A 17 13.27 3.18 -6.38
CA PRO A 17 14.20 2.24 -7.03
C PRO A 17 14.90 2.81 -8.29
N VAL A 18 15.79 3.77 -8.10
CA VAL A 18 16.69 4.28 -9.14
C VAL A 18 18.05 3.55 -9.10
N PRO A 19 18.88 3.61 -10.17
CA PRO A 19 20.22 3.03 -10.15
C PRO A 19 21.01 3.50 -8.92
N GLY A 20 21.54 2.55 -8.15
CA GLY A 20 22.27 2.81 -6.90
C GLY A 20 21.43 2.78 -5.61
N SER A 21 20.10 2.83 -5.69
CA SER A 21 19.22 2.76 -4.50
C SER A 21 18.36 1.49 -4.43
N VAL A 22 18.36 0.65 -5.48
CA VAL A 22 17.53 -0.57 -5.55
C VAL A 22 17.71 -1.46 -4.31
N GLY A 23 18.94 -1.72 -3.86
CA GLY A 23 19.15 -2.55 -2.66
C GLY A 23 18.54 -1.96 -1.38
N ARG A 24 18.44 -0.62 -1.28
CA ARG A 24 17.73 0.04 -0.18
C ARG A 24 16.22 -0.07 -0.34
N TRP A 25 15.69 0.13 -1.54
CA TRP A 25 14.27 -0.10 -1.85
C TRP A 25 13.82 -1.52 -1.48
N GLU A 26 14.62 -2.53 -1.84
CA GLU A 26 14.36 -3.93 -1.47
C GLU A 26 14.35 -4.11 0.06
N SER A 27 15.32 -3.51 0.76
CA SER A 27 15.44 -3.57 2.22
C SER A 27 14.26 -2.89 2.93
N ASP A 28 13.80 -1.74 2.41
CA ASP A 28 12.66 -0.99 2.94
C ASP A 28 11.36 -1.80 2.80
N LEU A 29 11.11 -2.42 1.63
CA LEU A 29 9.94 -3.29 1.41
C LEU A 29 9.98 -4.55 2.29
N ASP A 30 11.16 -5.15 2.45
CA ASP A 30 11.33 -6.30 3.34
C ASP A 30 11.15 -5.93 4.83
N GLN A 31 11.47 -4.68 5.22
CA GLN A 31 11.13 -4.16 6.54
C GLN A 31 9.61 -4.07 6.75
N LEU A 32 8.87 -3.59 5.74
CA LEU A 32 7.41 -3.59 5.79
C LEU A 32 6.84 -5.02 5.89
N ALA A 33 7.41 -5.97 5.15
CA ALA A 33 7.00 -7.37 5.22
C ALA A 33 7.23 -7.96 6.63
N ARG A 34 8.37 -7.68 7.27
CA ARG A 34 8.63 -8.08 8.68
C ARG A 34 7.67 -7.43 9.67
N ILE A 35 7.34 -6.15 9.49
CA ILE A 35 6.38 -5.45 10.34
C ILE A 35 5.02 -6.12 10.24
N ALA A 36 4.58 -6.43 9.02
CA ALA A 36 3.30 -7.09 8.78
C ALA A 36 3.27 -8.52 9.34
N GLU A 37 4.34 -9.30 9.13
CA GLU A 37 4.47 -10.70 9.56
C GLU A 37 4.42 -10.86 11.10
N THR A 38 5.00 -9.92 11.84
CA THR A 38 5.11 -10.01 13.31
C THR A 38 3.98 -9.32 14.06
N HIS A 39 3.10 -8.58 13.37
CA HIS A 39 2.00 -7.87 13.99
C HIS A 39 0.79 -8.78 14.25
N VAL A 40 0.12 -8.58 15.39
CA VAL A 40 -1.07 -9.34 15.78
C VAL A 40 -2.27 -8.41 15.91
N GLY A 41 -3.36 -8.77 15.23
CA GLY A 41 -4.60 -8.00 15.15
C GLY A 41 -4.61 -7.00 13.99
N PRO A 42 -5.61 -6.10 13.90
CA PRO A 42 -5.74 -5.24 12.73
C PRO A 42 -4.59 -4.32 12.42
N LEU A 43 -4.21 -4.39 11.16
CA LEU A 43 -3.13 -3.65 10.55
C LEU A 43 -3.62 -2.97 9.28
N LEU A 44 -3.24 -1.71 9.13
CA LEU A 44 -3.34 -0.95 7.91
C LEU A 44 -1.96 -0.37 7.59
N ILE A 45 -1.50 -0.54 6.36
CA ILE A 45 -0.29 0.12 5.84
C ILE A 45 -0.67 0.88 4.59
N ALA A 46 -0.43 2.20 4.55
CA ALA A 46 -0.79 3.02 3.41
C ALA A 46 0.34 3.95 2.98
N GLY A 47 0.45 4.21 1.68
CA GLY A 47 1.39 5.19 1.13
C GLY A 47 1.88 4.85 -0.26
N ASP A 48 2.91 5.55 -0.69
CA ASP A 48 3.65 5.26 -1.93
C ASP A 48 4.69 4.17 -1.62
N PHE A 49 4.49 2.98 -2.17
CA PHE A 49 5.40 1.85 -1.98
C PHE A 49 6.58 1.87 -2.95
N ASN A 50 6.60 2.80 -3.92
CA ASN A 50 7.54 2.81 -5.02
C ASN A 50 7.60 1.44 -5.74
N ALA A 51 6.49 0.70 -5.70
CA ALA A 51 6.41 -0.68 -6.14
C ALA A 51 4.97 -0.98 -6.55
N THR A 52 4.83 -1.69 -7.65
CA THR A 52 3.55 -2.22 -8.10
C THR A 52 3.34 -3.63 -7.55
N ARG A 53 2.10 -4.14 -7.64
CA ARG A 53 1.79 -5.56 -7.38
C ARG A 53 2.60 -6.57 -8.20
N TYR A 54 3.21 -6.14 -9.30
CA TYR A 54 4.05 -6.99 -10.14
C TYR A 54 5.47 -7.17 -9.59
N ASN A 55 5.90 -6.33 -8.64
CA ASN A 55 7.16 -6.49 -7.93
C ASN A 55 7.07 -7.64 -6.90
N THR A 56 8.07 -8.52 -6.89
CA THR A 56 8.14 -9.66 -5.95
C THR A 56 8.23 -9.19 -4.50
N GLN A 57 8.98 -8.11 -4.25
CA GLN A 57 9.17 -7.52 -2.94
C GLN A 57 7.85 -6.99 -2.36
N PHE A 58 6.99 -6.39 -3.18
CA PHE A 58 5.64 -5.95 -2.76
C PHE A 58 4.75 -7.14 -2.41
N ARG A 59 4.71 -8.18 -3.27
CA ARG A 59 3.94 -9.41 -2.97
C ARG A 59 4.39 -10.08 -1.68
N SER A 60 5.68 -10.01 -1.35
CA SER A 60 6.21 -10.54 -0.08
C SER A 60 5.57 -9.88 1.15
N ILE A 61 5.21 -8.59 1.09
CA ILE A 61 4.49 -7.90 2.17
C ILE A 61 3.10 -8.51 2.36
N LEU A 62 2.38 -8.74 1.25
CA LEU A 62 1.05 -9.36 1.27
C LEU A 62 1.11 -10.79 1.80
N ASP A 63 2.01 -11.60 1.25
CA ASP A 63 2.09 -13.04 1.51
C ASP A 63 2.56 -13.32 2.94
N ARG A 64 3.60 -12.63 3.43
CA ARG A 64 4.12 -12.83 4.79
C ARG A 64 3.24 -12.19 5.85
N GLY A 65 2.62 -11.06 5.53
CA GLY A 65 1.75 -10.33 6.45
C GLY A 65 0.31 -10.82 6.48
N GLY A 66 -0.09 -11.73 5.57
CA GLY A 66 -1.49 -12.10 5.39
C GLY A 66 -2.38 -10.88 5.06
N LEU A 67 -1.83 -9.93 4.29
CA LEU A 67 -2.51 -8.67 3.96
C LEU A 67 -3.21 -8.74 2.59
N VAL A 68 -4.25 -7.94 2.46
CA VAL A 68 -4.98 -7.68 1.23
C VAL A 68 -4.67 -6.26 0.77
N ASP A 69 -4.38 -6.08 -0.51
CA ASP A 69 -4.33 -4.76 -1.12
C ASP A 69 -5.78 -4.26 -1.35
N ALA A 70 -6.25 -3.38 -0.47
CA ALA A 70 -7.58 -2.78 -0.53
C ALA A 70 -7.78 -1.92 -1.79
N THR A 71 -6.68 -1.47 -2.39
CA THR A 71 -6.68 -0.67 -3.63
C THR A 71 -6.44 -1.52 -4.87
N TYR A 72 -6.56 -2.84 -4.78
CA TYR A 72 -6.43 -3.70 -5.95
C TYR A 72 -7.44 -3.35 -7.05
N GLY A 73 -6.95 -3.17 -8.27
CA GLY A 73 -7.77 -2.77 -9.42
C GLY A 73 -7.93 -1.26 -9.58
N VAL A 74 -7.38 -0.45 -8.66
CA VAL A 74 -7.16 0.98 -8.90
C VAL A 74 -6.11 1.12 -10.00
N ASN A 75 -6.45 1.81 -11.08
CA ASN A 75 -5.51 2.09 -12.18
C ASN A 75 -4.32 2.95 -11.70
N GLY A 76 -3.32 3.12 -12.57
CA GLY A 76 -2.08 3.84 -12.30
C GLY A 76 -2.25 5.13 -11.52
N THR A 77 -1.54 5.23 -10.41
CA THR A 77 -1.56 6.35 -9.46
C THR A 77 -0.48 7.37 -9.79
N TRP A 78 0.60 6.95 -10.45
CA TRP A 78 1.71 7.78 -10.91
C TRP A 78 2.10 7.46 -12.36
N PRO A 79 2.42 8.45 -13.21
CA PRO A 79 2.24 9.89 -12.99
C PRO A 79 0.76 10.28 -13.07
N SER A 80 0.32 11.21 -12.22
CA SER A 80 -1.09 11.64 -12.13
C SER A 80 -1.62 12.33 -13.39
N ASP A 81 -0.71 12.88 -14.19
CA ASP A 81 -0.99 13.54 -15.47
C ASP A 81 -1.15 12.56 -16.64
N TRP A 82 -0.85 11.27 -16.44
CA TRP A 82 -1.04 10.25 -17.47
C TRP A 82 -2.46 9.68 -17.44
N TRP A 83 -2.87 9.05 -18.55
CA TRP A 83 -4.08 8.22 -18.56
C TRP A 83 -3.89 7.08 -17.55
N PRO A 84 -4.83 6.81 -16.64
CA PRO A 84 -4.64 5.83 -15.57
C PRO A 84 -4.14 4.45 -16.03
N ILE A 85 -4.56 3.98 -17.21
CA ILE A 85 -4.13 2.68 -17.75
C ILE A 85 -2.66 2.63 -18.17
N LEU A 86 -2.00 3.78 -18.33
CA LEU A 86 -0.60 3.91 -18.70
C LEU A 86 0.31 4.21 -17.50
N GLY A 87 -0.27 4.55 -16.33
CA GLY A 87 0.48 4.83 -15.12
C GLY A 87 0.80 3.56 -14.32
N ALA A 88 1.78 3.66 -13.43
CA ALA A 88 2.07 2.66 -12.43
C ALA A 88 1.17 2.87 -11.19
N GLN A 89 0.55 1.80 -10.71
CA GLN A 89 -0.08 1.80 -9.39
C GLN A 89 1.03 1.54 -8.38
N ILE A 90 1.54 2.60 -7.74
CA ILE A 90 2.58 2.52 -6.70
C ILE A 90 2.09 3.00 -5.33
N ASP A 91 0.92 3.64 -5.29
CA ASP A 91 0.25 4.02 -4.06
C ASP A 91 -0.76 2.93 -3.67
N HIS A 92 -0.63 2.41 -2.45
CA HIS A 92 -1.44 1.28 -1.99
C HIS A 92 -2.00 1.51 -0.58
N VAL A 93 -3.13 0.86 -0.29
CA VAL A 93 -3.61 0.64 1.07
C VAL A 93 -3.70 -0.86 1.32
N LEU A 94 -2.86 -1.37 2.22
CA LEU A 94 -2.82 -2.77 2.63
C LEU A 94 -3.56 -2.93 3.96
N VAL A 95 -4.40 -3.94 4.06
CA VAL A 95 -5.18 -4.22 5.27
C VAL A 95 -5.08 -5.70 5.65
N SER A 96 -5.12 -6.00 6.95
CA SER A 96 -5.22 -7.38 7.43
C SER A 96 -6.55 -8.02 7.02
N ALA A 97 -6.56 -9.35 6.86
CA ALA A 97 -7.73 -10.09 6.37
C ALA A 97 -9.00 -9.98 7.24
N ASP A 98 -8.88 -9.53 8.48
CA ASP A 98 -9.98 -9.27 9.41
C ASP A 98 -10.59 -7.85 9.27
N ILE A 99 -10.08 -7.04 8.33
CA ILE A 99 -10.67 -5.77 7.92
C ILE A 99 -11.42 -5.97 6.60
N ARG A 100 -12.72 -5.64 6.58
CA ARG A 100 -13.53 -5.66 5.37
C ARG A 100 -13.31 -4.38 4.55
N VAL A 101 -12.94 -4.54 3.29
CA VAL A 101 -12.91 -3.44 2.31
C VAL A 101 -14.31 -3.24 1.72
N VAL A 102 -14.87 -2.04 1.87
CA VAL A 102 -16.21 -1.69 1.39
C VAL A 102 -16.13 -1.08 -0.01
N THR A 103 -15.24 -0.11 -0.20
CA THR A 103 -14.95 0.50 -1.50
C THR A 103 -13.52 0.99 -1.54
N ALA A 104 -12.96 1.13 -2.73
CA ALA A 104 -11.67 1.75 -2.95
C ALA A 104 -11.64 2.45 -4.30
N GLY A 105 -10.77 3.44 -4.44
CA GLY A 105 -10.62 4.19 -5.68
C GLY A 105 -9.41 5.11 -5.67
N SER A 106 -9.29 5.88 -6.75
CA SER A 106 -8.34 6.99 -6.82
C SER A 106 -8.97 8.23 -7.41
N LEU A 107 -8.42 9.39 -7.03
CA LEU A 107 -8.78 10.67 -7.62
C LEU A 107 -7.55 11.53 -7.86
N LYS A 108 -7.63 12.37 -8.90
CA LYS A 108 -6.60 13.38 -9.16
C LYS A 108 -6.72 14.49 -8.13
N ILE A 109 -5.62 14.84 -7.48
CA ILE A 109 -5.53 15.96 -6.54
C ILE A 109 -4.65 17.06 -7.16
N SER A 110 -5.03 18.32 -6.97
CA SER A 110 -4.30 19.45 -7.55
C SER A 110 -2.93 19.61 -6.88
N GLY A 111 -1.88 19.80 -7.69
CA GLY A 111 -0.52 20.03 -7.20
C GLY A 111 0.28 18.77 -6.83
N SER A 112 -0.23 17.57 -7.10
CA SER A 112 0.51 16.31 -6.92
C SER A 112 0.73 15.60 -8.25
N ASP A 113 1.92 15.03 -8.41
CA ASP A 113 2.27 14.06 -9.44
C ASP A 113 1.75 12.65 -9.15
N HIS A 114 1.06 12.43 -8.02
CA HIS A 114 0.32 11.22 -7.68
C HIS A 114 -1.20 11.47 -7.68
N ARG A 115 -1.96 10.40 -7.92
CA ARG A 115 -3.39 10.33 -7.61
C ARG A 115 -3.54 9.86 -6.17
N ALA A 116 -4.40 10.52 -5.40
CA ALA A 116 -4.75 10.03 -4.08
C ALA A 116 -5.48 8.69 -4.21
N VAL A 117 -5.10 7.70 -3.40
CA VAL A 117 -5.87 6.48 -3.20
C VAL A 117 -6.72 6.60 -1.94
N TYR A 118 -7.92 6.03 -1.98
CA TYR A 118 -8.80 5.95 -0.81
C TYR A 118 -9.41 4.56 -0.70
N THR A 119 -9.78 4.20 0.51
CA THR A 119 -10.56 3.01 0.81
C THR A 119 -11.51 3.29 1.97
N GLU A 120 -12.70 2.71 1.91
CA GLU A 120 -13.62 2.63 3.04
C GLU A 120 -13.50 1.24 3.64
N ILE A 121 -13.28 1.18 4.95
CA ILE A 121 -13.12 -0.07 5.69
C ILE A 121 -14.22 -0.23 6.74
N ALA A 122 -14.65 -1.46 6.93
CA ALA A 122 -15.52 -1.88 8.02
C ALA A 122 -14.83 -3.00 8.80
N ARG A 123 -15.17 -3.09 10.08
CA ARG A 123 -14.67 -4.11 10.98
C ARG A 123 -15.83 -4.76 11.70
#